data_AF-A0A7K6BC32-F1
#
_entry.id   AF-A0A7K6BC32-F1
#
_cell.length_a   1.000
_cell.length_b   1.000
_cell.length_c   1.000
_cell.angle_alpha   90.00
_cell.angle_beta   90.00
_cell.angle_gamma   90.00
#
_symmetry.space_group_name_H-M   'P 1'
#
loop_
_entity.id
_entity.type
_entity.pdbx_description
1 polymer ?
#
loop_
_entity_poly.entity_id
_entity_poly.type
_entity_poly.pdbx_seq_one_letter_code
_entity_poly.pdbx_strand_id
1 'polypeptide(L)'
;MASKGQRRVVQLTGFRNEEKKELLQCLSQLDCVFLDNKKYRNCTHLIAKKLCKSEKFLAACAAGKWILTKDYVINSAKSGRWLNETTYEWGYQIEKDSHCSPQMQSAPKRWREELTRSGAPGAFHVWNVVLSALEDSKQMESIRRVLEAGSATICSSSNAEQHITHIFICDKTSLAQSKESLSETPYYPLQYLGDYLLEVSI
;
A
#
# COMPACT_ATOMS: atom_id res chain seq x y z
N MET A 1 17.41 -10.24 -16.97
CA MET A 1 16.86 -9.67 -18.22
C MET A 1 15.88 -8.58 -17.82
N ALA A 2 16.09 -7.33 -18.22
CA ALA A 2 15.13 -6.26 -17.94
C ALA A 2 13.83 -6.55 -18.70
N SER A 3 12.67 -6.49 -18.04
CA SER A 3 11.39 -6.71 -18.69
C SER A 3 11.18 -5.66 -19.79
N LYS A 4 11.40 -6.07 -21.04
CA LYS A 4 10.81 -5.38 -22.19
C LYS A 4 9.30 -5.60 -22.09
N GLY A 5 8.51 -4.54 -21.89
CA GLY A 5 7.12 -4.57 -22.39
C GLY A 5 6.02 -3.87 -21.59
N GLN A 6 6.21 -3.42 -20.34
CA GLN A 6 5.13 -2.71 -19.63
C GLN A 6 5.50 -1.25 -19.32
N ARG A 7 4.66 -0.35 -19.84
CA ARG A 7 4.74 1.08 -19.57
C ARG A 7 4.56 1.32 -18.08
N ARG A 8 5.52 2.02 -17.45
CA ARG A 8 5.47 2.28 -16.00
C ARG A 8 4.34 3.23 -15.68
N VAL A 9 3.49 2.84 -14.74
CA VAL A 9 2.46 3.69 -14.14
C VAL A 9 2.97 4.13 -12.77
N VAL A 10 3.19 5.43 -12.60
CA VAL A 10 3.90 6.03 -11.45
C VAL A 10 2.94 6.87 -10.61
N GLN A 11 2.98 6.70 -9.28
CA GLN A 11 2.40 7.62 -8.31
C GLN A 11 3.47 8.17 -7.36
N LEU A 12 3.24 9.36 -6.83
CA LEU A 12 4.09 10.00 -5.81
C LEU A 12 3.38 10.04 -4.45
N THR A 13 4.11 9.86 -3.36
CA THR A 13 3.64 10.11 -1.98
C THR A 13 4.66 10.88 -1.14
N GLY A 14 4.18 11.83 -0.33
CA GLY A 14 5.00 12.62 0.60
C GLY A 14 5.74 13.83 0.00
N PHE A 15 5.72 14.03 -1.32
CA PHE A 15 6.37 15.17 -1.99
C PHE A 15 5.43 16.38 -2.13
N ARG A 16 5.95 17.59 -1.93
CA ARG A 16 5.20 18.87 -2.01
C ARG A 16 6.07 19.95 -2.67
N ASN A 17 5.45 21.03 -3.14
CA ASN A 17 6.11 22.23 -3.66
C ASN A 17 7.19 21.91 -4.72
N GLU A 18 8.35 22.56 -4.64
CA GLU A 18 9.42 22.44 -5.64
C GLU A 18 9.93 21.00 -5.79
N GLU A 19 10.04 20.25 -4.70
CA GLU A 19 10.48 18.84 -4.76
C GLU A 19 9.52 17.98 -5.59
N LYS A 20 8.20 18.21 -5.51
CA LYS A 20 7.24 17.53 -6.38
C LYS A 20 7.46 17.96 -7.82
N LYS A 21 7.63 19.25 -8.08
CA LYS A 21 7.78 19.81 -9.43
C LYS A 21 9.04 19.29 -10.13
N GLU A 22 10.17 19.22 -9.44
CA GLU A 22 11.42 18.63 -9.94
C GLU A 22 11.24 17.16 -10.33
N LEU A 23 10.55 16.38 -9.50
CA LEU A 23 10.24 14.98 -9.82
C LEU A 23 9.35 14.85 -11.06
N LEU A 24 8.36 15.73 -11.22
CA LEU A 24 7.51 15.74 -12.42
C LEU A 24 8.31 16.09 -13.68
N GLN A 25 9.25 17.02 -13.59
CA GLN A 25 10.15 17.35 -14.70
C GLN A 25 11.09 16.20 -15.06
N CYS A 26 11.50 15.38 -14.09
CA CYS A 26 12.26 14.17 -14.35
C CYS A 26 11.37 13.09 -15.00
N LEU A 27 10.14 12.89 -14.50
CA LEU A 27 9.20 11.91 -15.05
C LEU A 27 8.79 12.23 -16.49
N SER A 28 8.68 13.51 -16.86
CA SER A 28 8.32 13.90 -18.24
C SER A 28 9.39 13.55 -19.28
N GLN A 29 10.62 13.26 -18.85
CA GLN A 29 11.71 12.82 -19.72
C GLN A 29 11.73 11.30 -19.94
N LEU A 30 10.87 10.57 -19.24
CA LEU A 30 10.87 9.11 -19.22
C LEU A 30 9.53 8.57 -19.75
N ASP A 31 9.55 7.44 -20.45
CA ASP A 31 8.31 6.80 -20.90
C ASP A 31 7.57 6.17 -19.72
N CYS A 32 6.60 6.91 -19.17
CA CYS A 32 5.69 6.48 -18.13
C CYS A 32 4.34 7.20 -18.20
N VAL A 33 3.40 6.70 -17.41
CA VAL A 33 2.14 7.36 -17.09
C VAL A 33 2.21 7.84 -15.65
N PHE A 34 2.16 9.15 -15.43
CA PHE A 34 2.06 9.71 -14.08
C PHE A 34 0.60 9.89 -13.67
N LEU A 35 0.22 9.35 -12.50
CA LEU A 35 -1.12 9.47 -11.95
C LEU A 35 -1.17 10.56 -10.86
N ASP A 36 -1.58 11.77 -11.21
CA ASP A 36 -1.71 12.91 -10.28
C ASP A 36 -3.00 12.87 -9.46
N ASN A 37 -3.21 11.79 -8.71
CA ASN A 37 -4.35 11.66 -7.80
C ASN A 37 -3.89 11.70 -6.34
N LYS A 38 -4.71 12.28 -5.45
CA LYS A 38 -4.48 12.22 -4.00
C LYS A 38 -4.71 10.80 -3.44
N LYS A 39 -5.71 10.10 -3.97
CA LYS A 39 -6.05 8.70 -3.63
C LYS A 39 -5.12 7.73 -4.34
N TYR A 40 -4.95 6.54 -3.77
CA TYR A 40 -4.28 5.43 -4.43
C TYR A 40 -5.02 5.04 -5.70
N ARG A 41 -4.26 4.70 -6.73
CA ARG A 41 -4.70 4.07 -7.97
C ARG A 41 -3.71 2.96 -8.27
N ASN A 42 -4.18 1.88 -8.91
CA ASN A 42 -3.38 0.69 -9.21
C ASN A 42 -2.17 1.03 -10.10
N CYS A 43 -1.08 1.47 -9.47
CA CYS A 43 0.16 1.85 -10.10
C CYS A 43 1.14 0.69 -10.07
N THR A 44 2.17 0.76 -10.90
CA THR A 44 3.26 -0.21 -10.92
C THR A 44 4.42 0.22 -10.00
N HIS A 45 4.60 1.53 -9.85
CA HIS A 45 5.68 2.15 -9.09
C HIS A 45 5.11 3.28 -8.23
N LEU A 46 5.35 3.21 -6.93
CA LEU A 46 5.11 4.29 -6.00
C LEU A 46 6.45 4.89 -5.59
N ILE A 47 6.67 6.17 -5.89
CA ILE A 47 7.83 6.88 -5.37
C ILE A 47 7.44 7.51 -4.05
N ALA A 48 8.14 7.15 -2.98
CA ALA A 48 7.87 7.61 -1.63
C ALA A 48 9.04 8.44 -1.10
N LYS A 49 8.72 9.60 -0.53
CA LYS A 49 9.71 10.48 0.11
C LYS A 49 10.38 9.83 1.31
N LYS A 50 9.60 9.07 2.07
CA LYS A 50 9.99 8.36 3.29
C LYS A 50 9.02 7.22 3.55
N LEU A 51 9.41 6.30 4.42
CA LEU A 51 8.50 5.32 5.01
C LEU A 51 7.37 6.05 5.75
N CYS A 52 6.12 5.63 5.52
CA CYS A 52 4.95 6.25 6.12
C CYS A 52 3.73 5.34 6.11
N LYS A 53 2.70 5.69 6.88
CA LYS A 53 1.41 4.97 6.93
C LYS A 53 0.33 5.62 6.05
N SER A 54 0.72 6.26 4.94
CA SER A 54 -0.24 6.88 4.01
C SER A 54 -1.03 5.84 3.22
N GLU A 55 -2.25 6.16 2.77
CA GLU A 55 -3.09 5.31 1.92
C GLU A 55 -2.30 4.69 0.77
N LYS A 56 -1.60 5.53 -0.01
CA LYS A 56 -0.82 5.08 -1.16
C LYS A 56 0.27 4.10 -0.78
N PHE A 57 0.97 4.35 0.33
CA PHE A 57 2.08 3.51 0.78
C PHE A 57 1.57 2.14 1.21
N LEU A 58 0.53 2.11 2.05
CA LEU A 58 -0.07 0.86 2.52
C LEU A 58 -0.69 0.05 1.36
N ALA A 59 -1.42 0.71 0.47
CA ALA A 59 -2.02 0.05 -0.70
C ALA A 59 -0.96 -0.51 -1.65
N ALA A 60 0.15 0.22 -1.87
CA ALA A 60 1.26 -0.27 -2.69
C ALA A 60 1.97 -1.46 -2.05
N CYS A 61 2.16 -1.47 -0.72
CA CYS A 61 2.69 -2.64 -0.01
C CYS A 61 1.75 -3.83 -0.17
N ALA A 62 0.46 -3.64 0.12
CA ALA A 62 -0.56 -4.69 0.06
C ALA A 62 -0.68 -5.31 -1.35
N ALA A 63 -0.47 -4.51 -2.38
CA ALA A 63 -0.53 -4.95 -3.78
C ALA A 63 0.82 -5.39 -4.37
N GLY A 64 1.89 -5.45 -3.56
CA GLY A 64 3.23 -5.87 -3.97
C GLY A 64 3.86 -4.99 -5.06
N LYS A 65 3.59 -3.68 -5.04
CA LYS A 65 4.15 -2.74 -6.03
C LYS A 65 5.58 -2.35 -5.68
N TRP A 66 6.33 -1.87 -6.67
CA TRP A 66 7.63 -1.24 -6.41
C TRP A 66 7.43 0.04 -5.60
N ILE A 67 7.99 0.10 -4.39
CA ILE A 67 8.03 1.34 -3.60
C ILE A 67 9.47 1.83 -3.54
N LEU A 68 9.74 2.95 -4.20
CA LEU A 68 11.10 3.40 -4.49
C LEU A 68 11.38 4.78 -3.89
N THR A 69 12.66 5.10 -3.70
CA THR A 69 13.12 6.45 -3.36
C THR A 69 13.06 7.38 -4.56
N LYS A 70 13.13 8.70 -4.33
CA LYS A 70 13.14 9.70 -5.41
C LYS A 70 14.34 9.56 -6.35
N ASP A 71 15.45 9.01 -5.86
CA ASP A 71 16.69 8.87 -6.62
C ASP A 71 16.51 7.93 -7.81
N TYR A 72 15.56 6.99 -7.74
CA TYR A 72 15.19 6.16 -8.89
C TYR A 72 14.81 7.00 -10.11
N VAL A 73 13.91 7.97 -9.90
CA VAL A 73 13.40 8.84 -10.95
C VAL A 73 14.50 9.80 -11.43
N ILE A 74 15.21 10.42 -10.49
CA ILE A 74 16.26 11.40 -10.79
C ILE A 74 17.39 10.74 -11.61
N ASN A 75 17.89 9.58 -11.17
CA ASN A 75 18.98 8.90 -11.83
C ASN A 75 18.55 8.27 -13.15
N SER A 76 17.30 7.79 -13.26
CA SER A 76 16.74 7.31 -14.53
C SER A 76 16.62 8.44 -15.56
N ALA A 77 16.13 9.61 -15.16
CA ALA A 77 16.02 10.78 -16.02
C ALA A 77 17.40 11.23 -16.51
N LYS A 78 18.38 11.35 -15.59
CA LYS A 78 19.79 11.64 -15.94
C LYS A 78 20.40 10.63 -16.91
N SER A 79 20.01 9.36 -16.81
CA SER A 79 20.52 8.29 -17.67
C SER A 79 19.76 8.16 -19.00
N GLY A 80 18.68 8.94 -19.21
CA GLY A 80 17.80 8.84 -20.37
C GLY A 80 17.05 7.51 -20.49
N ARG A 81 17.02 6.69 -19.42
CA ARG A 81 16.38 5.38 -19.40
C ARG A 81 16.03 4.95 -17.98
N TRP A 82 15.03 4.08 -17.86
CA TRP A 82 14.72 3.44 -16.58
C TRP A 82 15.88 2.56 -16.11
N LEU A 83 16.35 2.84 -14.89
CA LEU A 83 17.31 2.01 -14.19
C LEU A 83 16.63 0.81 -13.52
N ASN A 84 17.43 -0.10 -12.98
CA ASN A 84 16.92 -1.21 -12.19
C ASN A 84 16.36 -0.71 -10.86
N GLU A 85 15.20 -1.21 -10.47
CA GLU A 85 14.43 -0.77 -9.30
C GLU A 85 15.08 -1.20 -7.98
N THR A 86 15.75 -2.36 -7.95
CA THR A 86 16.20 -3.06 -6.73
C THR A 86 17.00 -2.17 -5.79
N THR A 87 17.99 -1.42 -6.30
CA THR A 87 18.88 -0.60 -5.46
C THR A 87 18.22 0.66 -4.92
N TYR A 88 17.04 1.02 -5.44
CA TYR A 88 16.27 2.18 -5.02
C TYR A 88 15.02 1.79 -4.21
N GLU A 89 14.81 0.50 -3.98
CA GLU A 89 13.64 0.00 -3.28
C GLU A 89 13.76 0.27 -1.78
N TRP A 90 12.66 0.74 -1.19
CA TRP A 90 12.53 0.78 0.26
C TRP A 90 12.59 -0.64 0.83
N GLY A 91 13.59 -0.90 1.66
CA GLY A 91 13.91 -2.25 2.16
C GLY A 91 15.10 -2.92 1.46
N TYR A 92 15.73 -2.26 0.48
CA TYR A 92 17.00 -2.73 -0.09
C TYR A 92 18.12 -2.72 0.95
N GLN A 93 18.22 -1.63 1.72
CA GLN A 93 19.12 -1.49 2.86
C GLN A 93 18.30 -1.14 4.10
N ILE A 94 18.65 -1.76 5.23
CA ILE A 94 18.04 -1.49 6.53
C ILE A 94 19.02 -0.67 7.35
N GLU A 95 18.62 0.54 7.69
CA GLU A 95 19.39 1.47 8.51
C GLU A 95 19.23 1.10 10.00
N LYS A 96 20.35 0.91 10.69
CA LYS A 96 20.36 0.50 12.12
C LYS A 96 19.87 1.61 13.05
N ASP A 97 20.15 2.87 12.72
CA ASP A 97 19.86 4.03 13.57
C ASP A 97 18.62 4.82 13.12
N SER A 98 17.73 4.18 12.34
CA SER A 98 16.50 4.80 11.87
C SER A 98 15.44 4.87 12.96
N HIS A 99 14.59 5.90 12.92
CA HIS A 99 13.37 5.95 13.74
C HIS A 99 12.31 4.91 13.34
N CYS A 100 12.45 4.26 12.17
CA CYS A 100 11.54 3.21 11.72
C CYS A 100 12.09 1.82 12.11
N SER A 101 11.21 0.92 12.54
CA SER A 101 11.60 -0.47 12.85
C SER A 101 12.20 -1.16 11.61
N PRO A 102 13.13 -2.12 11.78
CA PRO A 102 13.64 -2.94 10.68
C PRO A 102 12.52 -3.61 9.86
N GLN A 103 11.43 -4.01 10.53
CA GLN A 103 10.24 -4.59 9.93
C GLN A 103 9.55 -3.60 9.00
N MET A 104 9.32 -2.37 9.46
CA MET A 104 8.71 -1.30 8.66
C MET A 104 9.59 -0.89 7.48
N GLN A 105 10.92 -0.86 7.68
CA GLN A 105 11.87 -0.55 6.62
C GLN A 105 11.87 -1.62 5.52
N SER A 106 11.83 -2.89 5.89
CA SER A 106 11.82 -4.02 4.95
C SER A 106 10.45 -4.27 4.31
N ALA A 107 9.36 -3.74 4.87
CA ALA A 107 8.00 -4.06 4.48
C ALA A 107 7.69 -3.96 2.97
N PRO A 108 8.10 -2.91 2.23
CA PRO A 108 7.79 -2.82 0.81
C PRO A 108 8.41 -3.95 -0.02
N LYS A 109 9.73 -4.15 0.14
CA LYS A 109 10.45 -5.24 -0.50
C LYS A 109 9.90 -6.60 -0.10
N ARG A 110 9.69 -6.81 1.21
CA ARG A 110 9.18 -8.05 1.79
C ARG A 110 7.84 -8.46 1.16
N TRP A 111 6.87 -7.56 1.09
CA TRP A 111 5.57 -7.86 0.46
C TRP A 111 5.68 -8.07 -1.04
N ARG A 112 6.48 -7.27 -1.76
CA ARG A 112 6.69 -7.49 -3.20
C ARG A 112 7.26 -8.88 -3.47
N GLU A 113 8.29 -9.28 -2.73
CA GLU A 113 8.94 -10.58 -2.89
C GLU A 113 8.02 -11.72 -2.51
N GLU A 114 7.30 -11.61 -1.39
CA GLU A 114 6.36 -12.64 -0.97
C GLU A 114 5.23 -12.86 -1.98
N LEU A 115 4.62 -11.79 -2.48
CA LEU A 115 3.54 -11.89 -3.46
C LEU A 115 4.03 -12.40 -4.82
N THR A 116 5.27 -12.06 -5.20
CA THR A 116 5.92 -12.63 -6.39
C THR A 116 6.18 -14.13 -6.20
N ARG A 117 6.65 -14.54 -5.03
CA ARG A 117 7.01 -15.93 -4.71
C ARG A 117 5.78 -16.84 -4.59
N SER A 118 4.75 -16.37 -3.88
CA SER A 118 3.51 -17.12 -3.65
C SER A 118 2.56 -17.09 -4.84
N GLY A 119 2.67 -16.09 -5.72
CA GLY A 119 1.71 -15.84 -6.79
C GLY A 119 0.36 -15.29 -6.30
N ALA A 120 0.27 -14.91 -5.02
CA ALA A 120 -0.94 -14.35 -4.45
C ALA A 120 -1.25 -12.97 -5.08
N PRO A 121 -2.54 -12.65 -5.33
CA PRO A 121 -2.93 -11.40 -5.99
C PRO A 121 -2.81 -10.17 -5.06
N GLY A 122 -2.61 -10.37 -3.76
CA GLY A 122 -2.37 -9.32 -2.77
C GLY A 122 -2.26 -9.86 -1.35
N ALA A 123 -1.81 -8.99 -0.43
CA ALA A 123 -1.56 -9.33 0.98
C ALA A 123 -2.81 -9.82 1.73
N PHE A 124 -4.00 -9.44 1.26
CA PHE A 124 -5.28 -9.69 1.90
C PHE A 124 -6.16 -10.64 1.07
N HIS A 125 -5.61 -11.39 0.13
CA HIS A 125 -6.38 -12.22 -0.81
C HIS A 125 -7.27 -13.30 -0.15
N VAL A 126 -6.98 -13.67 1.10
CA VAL A 126 -7.80 -14.59 1.92
C VAL A 126 -8.71 -13.86 2.92
N TRP A 127 -8.79 -12.54 2.86
CA TRP A 127 -9.58 -11.74 3.79
C TRP A 127 -10.99 -11.50 3.25
N ASN A 128 -11.99 -11.87 4.05
CA ASN A 128 -13.39 -11.50 3.86
C ASN A 128 -13.72 -10.45 4.92
N VAL A 129 -13.94 -9.22 4.46
CA VAL A 129 -13.91 -8.04 5.32
C VAL A 129 -15.25 -7.34 5.34
N VAL A 130 -15.77 -7.11 6.54
CA VAL A 130 -16.89 -6.19 6.75
C VAL A 130 -16.33 -4.86 7.23
N LEU A 131 -16.70 -3.79 6.52
CA LEU A 131 -16.46 -2.43 6.97
C LEU A 131 -17.73 -1.94 7.66
N SER A 132 -17.64 -1.59 8.95
CA SER A 132 -18.82 -1.14 9.70
C SER A 132 -19.45 0.09 9.01
N ALA A 133 -20.72 -0.06 8.62
CA ALA A 133 -21.45 0.87 7.75
C ALA A 133 -21.84 2.20 8.43
N LEU A 134 -21.51 2.37 9.71
CA LEU A 134 -21.92 3.55 10.49
C LEU A 134 -21.22 4.84 10.08
N GLU A 135 -20.14 4.78 9.27
CA GLU A 135 -19.39 5.98 8.90
C GLU A 135 -18.86 5.95 7.46
N ASP A 136 -19.55 6.66 6.55
CA ASP A 136 -19.00 7.05 5.24
C ASP A 136 -17.97 8.18 5.42
N SER A 137 -16.86 7.85 6.08
CA SER A 137 -15.77 8.78 6.33
C SER A 137 -14.69 8.67 5.27
N LYS A 138 -13.99 9.78 4.99
CA LYS A 138 -12.81 9.80 4.09
C LYS A 138 -11.76 8.77 4.52
N GLN A 139 -11.67 8.47 5.82
CA GLN A 139 -10.76 7.49 6.38
C GLN A 139 -11.22 6.07 6.05
N MET A 140 -12.50 5.74 6.23
CA MET A 140 -13.05 4.43 5.85
C MET A 140 -12.87 4.16 4.36
N GLU A 141 -13.11 5.16 3.52
CA GLU A 141 -12.87 5.07 2.08
C GLU A 141 -11.39 4.88 1.72
N SER A 142 -10.48 5.47 2.50
CA SER A 142 -9.03 5.21 2.37
C SER A 142 -8.69 3.78 2.73
N ILE A 143 -9.27 3.25 3.82
CA ILE A 143 -9.06 1.88 4.27
C ILE A 143 -9.62 0.87 3.26
N ARG A 144 -10.82 1.10 2.73
CA ARG A 144 -11.41 0.31 1.65
C ARG A 144 -10.46 0.17 0.47
N ARG A 145 -9.88 1.28 -0.01
CA ARG A 145 -8.91 1.24 -1.13
C ARG A 145 -7.64 0.46 -0.82
N VAL A 146 -7.16 0.49 0.43
CA VAL A 146 -5.99 -0.32 0.85
C VAL A 146 -6.35 -1.82 0.84
N LEU A 147 -7.52 -2.17 1.37
CA LEU A 147 -8.03 -3.54 1.38
C LEU A 147 -8.22 -4.09 -0.03
N GLU A 148 -8.88 -3.33 -0.90
CA GLU A 148 -9.10 -3.68 -2.30
C GLU A 148 -7.78 -3.82 -3.06
N ALA A 149 -6.80 -2.95 -2.82
CA ALA A 149 -5.47 -3.06 -3.41
C ALA A 149 -4.75 -4.36 -2.99
N GLY A 150 -4.96 -4.81 -1.75
CA GLY A 150 -4.46 -6.10 -1.28
C GLY A 150 -5.34 -7.30 -1.64
N SER A 151 -6.33 -7.13 -2.53
CA SER A 151 -7.25 -8.19 -2.98
C SER A 151 -8.16 -8.77 -1.88
N ALA A 152 -8.49 -7.99 -0.84
CA ALA A 152 -9.51 -8.39 0.12
C ALA A 152 -10.91 -8.42 -0.53
N THR A 153 -11.74 -9.37 -0.13
CA THR A 153 -13.16 -9.40 -0.48
C THR A 153 -13.92 -8.53 0.50
N ILE A 154 -14.56 -7.46 0.02
CA ILE A 154 -15.42 -6.64 0.87
C ILE A 154 -16.84 -7.19 0.88
N CYS A 155 -17.28 -7.66 2.03
CA CYS A 155 -18.58 -8.30 2.24
C CYS A 155 -19.63 -7.25 2.68
N SER A 156 -20.85 -7.36 2.14
CA SER A 156 -22.01 -6.70 2.74
C SER A 156 -22.54 -7.52 3.92
N SER A 157 -23.06 -6.87 4.94
CA SER A 157 -23.64 -7.51 6.14
C SER A 157 -24.82 -8.45 5.83
N SER A 158 -25.36 -8.42 4.62
CA SER A 158 -26.43 -9.28 4.12
C SER A 158 -25.97 -10.67 3.66
N ASN A 159 -24.67 -10.91 3.48
CA ASN A 159 -24.16 -12.14 2.86
C ASN A 159 -23.82 -13.19 3.93
N ALA A 160 -24.84 -13.89 4.42
CA ALA A 160 -24.75 -14.90 5.47
C ALA A 160 -23.86 -16.13 5.13
N GLU A 161 -23.42 -16.29 3.89
CA GLU A 161 -22.66 -17.46 3.42
C GLU A 161 -21.13 -17.27 3.41
N GLN A 162 -20.63 -16.04 3.61
CA GLN A 162 -19.20 -15.76 3.57
C GLN A 162 -18.59 -15.84 4.98
N HIS A 163 -17.58 -16.70 5.16
CA HIS A 163 -16.80 -16.77 6.41
C HIS A 163 -16.01 -15.47 6.60
N ILE A 164 -16.56 -14.54 7.37
CA ILE A 164 -15.94 -13.25 7.68
C ILE A 164 -14.69 -13.49 8.51
N THR A 165 -13.56 -12.90 8.08
CA THR A 165 -12.30 -13.02 8.81
C THR A 165 -11.96 -11.76 9.59
N HIS A 166 -12.41 -10.59 9.12
CA HIS A 166 -12.11 -9.31 9.75
C HIS A 166 -13.31 -8.37 9.72
N ILE A 167 -13.58 -7.73 10.86
CA ILE A 167 -14.52 -6.62 10.94
C ILE A 167 -13.75 -5.36 11.33
N PHE A 168 -13.69 -4.36 10.45
CA PHE A 168 -13.02 -3.09 10.75
C PHE A 168 -14.00 -2.04 11.26
N ILE A 169 -13.59 -1.36 12.33
CA ILE A 169 -14.35 -0.28 12.96
C ILE A 169 -13.51 1.00 13.06
N CYS A 170 -14.18 2.15 12.90
CA CYS A 170 -13.56 3.46 13.01
C CYS A 170 -13.35 3.88 14.47
N ASP A 171 -14.32 3.57 15.35
CA ASP A 171 -14.36 4.12 16.70
C ASP A 171 -14.59 3.07 17.81
N LYS A 172 -13.87 3.21 18.94
CA LYS A 172 -13.90 2.22 20.04
C LYS A 172 -15.27 2.12 20.73
N THR A 173 -16.08 3.17 20.65
CA THR A 173 -17.45 3.24 21.18
C THR A 173 -18.42 2.33 20.42
N SER A 174 -18.21 2.11 19.13
CA SER A 174 -19.00 1.18 18.30
C SER A 174 -18.74 -0.30 18.60
N LEU A 175 -17.61 -0.62 19.26
CA LEU A 175 -17.28 -1.97 19.73
C LEU A 175 -18.24 -2.46 20.83
N ALA A 176 -18.89 -1.54 21.55
CA ALA A 176 -19.83 -1.87 22.62
C ALA A 176 -21.23 -2.26 22.09
N GLN A 177 -21.67 -1.67 20.98
CA GLN A 177 -23.00 -1.91 20.38
C GLN A 177 -23.00 -3.07 19.36
N SER A 178 -21.84 -3.39 18.76
CA SER A 178 -21.74 -4.42 17.72
C SER A 178 -21.51 -5.83 18.23
N LYS A 179 -21.18 -6.00 19.52
CA LYS A 179 -20.98 -7.32 20.16
C LYS A 179 -22.25 -8.19 20.23
N GLU A 180 -23.43 -7.65 19.96
CA GLU A 180 -24.69 -8.37 20.13
C GLU A 180 -25.18 -9.14 18.89
N SER A 181 -24.55 -9.04 17.70
CA SER A 181 -25.20 -9.60 16.48
C SER A 181 -24.34 -10.32 15.44
N LEU A 182 -23.04 -10.53 15.63
CA LEU A 182 -22.22 -11.34 14.70
C LEU A 182 -21.31 -12.30 15.48
N SER A 183 -21.45 -13.61 15.22
CA SER A 183 -20.70 -14.74 15.79
C SER A 183 -19.19 -14.50 15.88
N GLU A 184 -18.52 -14.95 16.95
CA GLU A 184 -17.06 -15.17 17.26
C GLU A 184 -15.94 -14.42 16.48
N THR A 185 -16.27 -13.48 15.61
CA THR A 185 -15.38 -12.93 14.59
C THR A 185 -14.64 -11.74 15.19
N PRO A 186 -13.31 -11.68 15.07
CA PRO A 186 -12.52 -10.62 15.68
C PRO A 186 -12.78 -9.26 15.02
N TYR A 187 -12.91 -8.25 15.89
CA TYR A 187 -13.01 -6.84 15.51
C TYR A 187 -11.64 -6.18 15.56
N TYR A 188 -11.31 -5.39 14.54
CA TYR A 188 -10.02 -4.75 14.40
C TYR A 188 -10.16 -3.22 14.26
N PRO A 189 -9.29 -2.43 14.94
CA PRO A 189 -9.18 -1.01 14.68
C PRO A 189 -8.53 -0.76 13.31
N LEU A 190 -8.81 0.39 12.68
CA LEU A 190 -8.22 0.73 11.38
C LEU A 190 -6.67 0.72 11.38
N GLN A 191 -6.05 0.97 12.54
CA GLN A 191 -4.60 0.94 12.72
C GLN A 191 -3.99 -0.45 12.45
N TYR A 192 -4.78 -1.52 12.64
CA TYR A 192 -4.35 -2.90 12.43
C TYR A 192 -3.83 -3.14 11.02
N LEU A 193 -4.40 -2.50 10.00
CA LEU A 193 -3.91 -2.64 8.62
C LEU A 193 -2.48 -2.15 8.44
N GLY A 194 -2.15 -1.02 9.06
CA GLY A 194 -0.80 -0.48 9.03
C GLY A 194 0.17 -1.42 9.74
N ASP A 195 -0.23 -1.96 10.88
CA ASP A 195 0.65 -2.80 11.70
C ASP A 195 0.83 -4.19 11.06
N TYR A 196 -0.22 -4.77 10.47
CA TYR A 196 -0.12 -6.00 9.68
C TYR A 196 0.82 -5.84 8.48
N LEU A 197 0.71 -4.74 7.74
CA LEU A 197 1.57 -4.54 6.58
C LEU A 197 3.01 -4.22 6.97
N LEU A 198 3.24 -3.44 8.03
CA LEU A 198 4.55 -2.87 8.32
C LEU A 198 5.34 -3.63 9.38
N GLU A 199 4.69 -4.23 10.37
CA GLU A 199 5.38 -4.82 11.53
C GLU A 199 5.37 -6.35 11.55
N VAL A 200 4.42 -7.00 10.86
CA VAL A 200 4.34 -8.46 10.83
C VAL A 200 5.43 -9.03 9.92
N SER A 201 6.15 -10.03 10.43
CA SER A 201 7.05 -10.86 9.65
C SER A 201 6.23 -11.96 8.97
N ILE A 202 6.40 -12.10 7.66
CA ILE A 202 5.73 -13.10 6.80
C ILE A 202 6.71 -14.17 6.38
#